data_AF-A0A370KXD6-F1
#
_entry.id   AF-A0A370KXD6-F1
#
_cell.length_a   1.000
_cell.length_b   1.000
_cell.length_c   1.000
_cell.angle_alpha   90.00
_cell.angle_beta   90.00
_cell.angle_gamma   90.00
#
_symmetry.space_group_name_H-M   'P 1'
#
loop_
_entity.id
_entity.type
_entity.pdbx_description
1 polymer ?
#
loop_
_entity_poly.entity_id
_entity_poly.type
_entity_poly.pdbx_seq_one_letter_code
_entity_poly.pdbx_strand_id
1 'polypeptide(L)'
;MDYIGLFFAGAFLCNAIPHLTAGLRGEVFPTPFAKPRGKGPSSPLINFLWGALNLLVGLALLARYPVAVDFDPAFIAFAAGALAIGLYLSIHFGKVRGDNSAS
;
A
#
# COMPACT_ATOMS: atom_id res chain seq x y z
N MET A 1 19.92 13.76 1.19
CA MET A 1 18.98 12.66 1.44
C MET A 1 17.81 12.80 0.49
N ASP A 2 17.36 11.70 -0.13
CA ASP A 2 16.22 11.72 -1.06
C ASP A 2 14.92 11.54 -0.26
N TYR A 3 14.36 12.67 0.22
CA TYR A 3 13.12 12.68 0.99
C TYR A 3 11.91 12.20 0.17
N ILE A 4 11.93 12.42 -1.14
CA ILE A 4 10.86 11.98 -2.05
C ILE A 4 10.91 10.46 -2.16
N GLY A 5 12.10 9.89 -2.38
CA GLY A 5 12.32 8.44 -2.39
C GLY A 5 11.88 7.78 -1.09
N LEU A 6 12.22 8.38 0.07
CA LEU A 6 11.81 7.88 1.39
C LEU A 6 10.29 7.95 1.62
N PHE A 7 9.66 9.06 1.22
CA PHE A 7 8.20 9.18 1.26
C PHE A 7 7.53 8.06 0.45
N PHE A 8 7.98 7.82 -0.78
CA PHE A 8 7.45 6.73 -1.59
C PHE A 8 7.79 5.36 -1.01
N ALA A 9 8.95 5.18 -0.39
CA ALA A 9 9.29 3.93 0.30
C ALA A 9 8.25 3.58 1.36
N GLY A 10 7.91 4.53 2.24
CA GLY A 10 6.86 4.35 3.24
C GLY A 10 5.48 4.08 2.63
N ALA A 11 5.14 4.80 1.55
CA ALA A 11 3.87 4.63 0.86
C ALA A 11 3.74 3.22 0.23
N PHE A 12 4.78 2.76 -0.48
CA PHE A 12 4.79 1.42 -1.10
C PHE A 12 4.72 0.31 -0.04
N LEU A 13 5.49 0.42 1.05
CA LEU A 13 5.45 -0.57 2.12
C LEU A 13 4.09 -0.64 2.81
N CYS A 14 3.46 0.50 3.10
CA CYS A 14 2.13 0.52 3.69
C CYS A 14 1.06 -0.03 2.72
N ASN A 15 1.14 0.31 1.42
CA ASN A 15 0.22 -0.19 0.41
C ASN A 15 0.35 -1.72 0.21
N ALA A 16 1.53 -2.30 0.44
CA ALA A 16 1.72 -3.74 0.35
C ALA A 16 0.88 -4.53 1.37
N ILE A 17 0.62 -3.97 2.56
CA ILE A 17 -0.01 -4.66 3.70
C ILE A 17 -1.39 -5.25 3.37
N PRO A 18 -2.41 -4.46 2.94
CA PRO A 18 -3.74 -5.00 2.69
C PRO A 18 -3.74 -6.02 1.54
N HIS A 19 -2.92 -5.79 0.52
CA HIS A 19 -2.86 -6.65 -0.67
C HIS A 19 -2.16 -7.98 -0.40
N LEU A 20 -1.02 -7.98 0.29
CA LEU A 20 -0.36 -9.21 0.72
C LEU A 20 -1.24 -9.99 1.69
N THR A 21 -1.86 -9.31 2.66
CA THR A 21 -2.74 -9.96 3.64
C THR A 21 -3.92 -10.64 2.96
N ALA A 22 -4.63 -9.95 2.05
CA ALA A 22 -5.74 -10.54 1.31
C ALA A 22 -5.27 -11.70 0.42
N GLY A 23 -4.18 -11.51 -0.34
CA GLY A 23 -3.66 -12.53 -1.24
C GLY A 23 -3.23 -13.81 -0.52
N LEU A 24 -2.50 -13.68 0.59
CA LEU A 24 -2.02 -14.81 1.40
C LEU A 24 -3.14 -15.53 2.16
N ARG A 25 -4.23 -14.82 2.49
CA ARG A 25 -5.42 -15.40 3.14
C ARG A 25 -6.40 -16.05 2.16
N GLY A 26 -6.14 -15.99 0.85
CA GLY A 26 -7.09 -16.49 -0.15
C GLY A 26 -8.33 -15.60 -0.32
N GLU A 27 -8.24 -14.32 0.06
CA GLU A 27 -9.37 -13.39 0.04
C GLU A 27 -9.39 -12.52 -1.22
N VAL A 28 -10.59 -12.15 -1.64
CA VAL A 28 -10.77 -11.12 -2.68
C VAL A 28 -10.61 -9.74 -2.08
N PHE A 29 -9.90 -8.86 -2.79
CA PHE A 29 -9.72 -7.47 -2.39
C PHE A 29 -9.54 -6.59 -3.62
N PRO A 30 -9.96 -5.31 -3.60
CA PRO A 30 -9.88 -4.47 -4.79
C PRO A 30 -8.43 -4.13 -5.15
N THR A 31 -8.11 -4.11 -6.44
CA THR A 31 -6.80 -3.66 -6.96
C THR A 31 -6.99 -2.68 -8.13
N PRO A 32 -5.95 -1.96 -8.58
CA PRO A 32 -6.02 -1.11 -9.77
C PRO A 32 -6.40 -1.85 -11.07
N PHE A 33 -6.31 -3.18 -11.07
CA PHE A 33 -6.63 -4.06 -12.20
C PHE A 33 -8.07 -4.60 -12.17
N ALA A 34 -8.80 -4.37 -11.07
CA ALA A 34 -10.20 -4.78 -10.96
C ALA A 34 -11.11 -4.10 -11.99
N LYS A 35 -12.33 -4.64 -12.17
CA LYS A 35 -13.42 -3.97 -12.87
C LYS A 35 -14.62 -3.87 -11.93
N PRO A 36 -15.08 -2.65 -11.55
CA PRO A 36 -14.47 -1.35 -11.80
C PRO A 36 -13.10 -1.18 -11.13
N ARG A 37 -12.19 -0.39 -11.71
CA ARG A 37 -10.81 -0.24 -11.23
C ARG A 37 -10.76 0.27 -9.79
N GLY A 38 -9.95 -0.37 -8.94
CA GLY A 38 -9.81 0.00 -7.53
C GLY A 38 -11.07 -0.19 -6.68
N LYS A 39 -12.14 -0.79 -7.22
CA LYS A 39 -13.42 -1.01 -6.53
C LYS A 39 -13.88 -2.46 -6.59
N GLY A 40 -13.86 -3.04 -7.78
CA GLY A 40 -14.28 -4.41 -8.02
C GLY A 40 -13.36 -5.43 -7.35
N PRO A 41 -13.82 -6.69 -7.21
CA PRO A 41 -12.99 -7.74 -6.63
C PRO A 41 -11.81 -8.07 -7.56
N SER A 42 -10.64 -8.30 -6.97
CA SER A 42 -9.52 -8.98 -7.64
C SER A 42 -9.23 -10.29 -6.92
N SER A 43 -8.74 -11.29 -7.66
CA SER A 43 -8.45 -12.60 -7.10
C SER A 43 -7.33 -12.53 -6.05
N PRO A 44 -7.20 -13.56 -5.19
CA PRO A 44 -6.13 -13.63 -4.21
C PRO A 44 -4.73 -13.57 -4.85
N LEU A 45 -4.54 -14.25 -5.98
CA LEU A 45 -3.27 -14.22 -6.71
C LEU A 45 -2.91 -12.81 -7.20
N ILE A 46 -3.88 -12.05 -7.73
CA ILE A 46 -3.64 -10.68 -8.18
C ILE A 46 -3.30 -9.76 -7.00
N ASN A 47 -3.96 -9.95 -5.85
CA ASN A 47 -3.62 -9.21 -4.63
C ASN A 47 -2.22 -9.55 -4.12
N PHE A 48 -1.85 -10.83 -4.11
CA PHE A 48 -0.50 -11.25 -3.73
C PHE A 48 0.56 -10.62 -4.65
N LEU A 49 0.41 -10.72 -5.97
CA LEU A 49 1.37 -10.16 -6.92
C LEU A 49 1.48 -8.63 -6.82
N TRP A 50 0.34 -7.95 -6.66
CA TRP A 50 0.33 -6.51 -6.49
C TRP A 50 0.97 -6.08 -5.16
N GLY A 51 0.66 -6.77 -4.06
CA GLY A 51 1.29 -6.54 -2.76
C GLY A 51 2.79 -6.82 -2.78
N ALA A 52 3.23 -7.90 -3.43
CA ALA A 52 4.63 -8.25 -3.59
C ALA A 52 5.40 -7.19 -4.41
N LEU A 53 4.81 -6.68 -5.50
CA LEU A 53 5.40 -5.59 -6.26
C LEU A 53 5.60 -4.33 -5.39
N ASN A 54 4.59 -3.94 -4.61
CA ASN A 54 4.69 -2.80 -3.70
C ASN A 54 5.79 -3.02 -2.64
N LEU A 55 5.86 -4.22 -2.06
CA LEU A 55 6.91 -4.59 -1.11
C LEU A 55 8.29 -4.47 -1.75
N LEU A 56 8.49 -5.04 -2.94
CA LEU A 56 9.78 -4.99 -3.66
C LEU A 56 10.21 -3.56 -3.97
N VAL A 57 9.29 -2.71 -4.43
CA VAL A 57 9.59 -1.30 -4.70
C VAL A 57 9.96 -0.56 -3.41
N GLY A 58 9.19 -0.76 -2.33
CA GLY A 58 9.49 -0.15 -1.04
C GLY A 58 10.84 -0.57 -0.47
N LEU A 59 11.16 -1.87 -0.53
CA LEU A 59 12.46 -2.41 -0.10
C LEU A 59 13.61 -1.93 -0.98
N ALA A 60 13.42 -1.82 -2.30
CA ALA A 60 14.42 -1.29 -3.21
C ALA A 60 14.73 0.18 -2.90
N LEU A 61 13.70 0.99 -2.59
CA LEU A 61 13.88 2.38 -2.17
C LEU A 61 14.61 2.48 -0.83
N LEU A 62 14.29 1.63 0.15
CA LEU A 62 15.03 1.59 1.42
C LEU A 62 16.48 1.10 1.26
N ALA A 63 16.73 0.14 0.38
CA ALA A 63 18.09 -0.31 0.09
C ALA A 63 18.92 0.82 -0.56
N ARG A 64 18.28 1.64 -1.41
CA ARG A 64 18.91 2.78 -2.07
C ARG A 64 19.09 3.98 -1.13
N TYR A 65 18.15 4.18 -0.22
CA TYR A 65 18.09 5.27 0.76
C TYR A 65 17.75 4.69 2.14
N PRO A 66 18.74 4.17 2.87
CA PRO A 66 18.51 3.61 4.20
C PRO A 66 17.94 4.65 5.14
N VAL A 67 16.97 4.23 5.97
CA VAL A 67 16.35 5.07 6.99
C VAL A 67 16.63 4.48 8.36
N ALA A 68 17.12 5.30 9.29
CA ALA A 68 17.20 4.93 10.69
C ALA A 68 15.85 5.22 11.37
N VAL A 69 15.51 4.43 12.40
CA VAL A 69 14.35 4.72 13.23
C VAL A 69 14.76 5.77 14.26
N ASP A 70 14.44 7.03 13.96
CA ASP A 70 14.76 8.21 14.77
C ASP A 70 13.76 9.34 14.46
N PHE A 71 13.86 10.52 15.06
CA PHE A 71 13.01 11.69 14.78
C PHE A 71 13.62 12.65 13.75
N ASP A 72 14.51 12.16 12.88
CA ASP A 72 15.11 12.98 11.84
C ASP A 72 14.15 13.23 10.64
N PRO A 73 14.43 14.23 9.78
CA PRO A 73 13.58 14.51 8.62
C PRO A 73 13.43 13.35 7.63
N ALA A 74 14.39 12.42 7.58
CA ALA A 74 14.34 11.27 6.68
C ALA A 74 13.30 10.23 7.17
N PHE A 75 13.31 9.91 8.46
CA PHE A 75 12.29 9.06 9.08
C PHE A 75 10.92 9.71 9.05
N ILE A 76 10.83 11.03 9.30
CA ILE A 76 9.57 11.76 9.19
C ILE A 76 9.00 11.68 7.77
N ALA A 77 9.83 11.85 6.72
CA ALA A 77 9.38 11.73 5.34
C ALA A 77 8.86 10.32 5.02
N PHE A 78 9.58 9.28 5.45
CA PHE A 78 9.16 7.88 5.33
C PHE A 78 7.82 7.63 6.03
N ALA A 79 7.70 8.03 7.30
CA ALA A 79 6.49 7.86 8.10
C ALA A 79 5.31 8.64 7.49
N ALA A 80 5.54 9.86 7.01
CA ALA A 80 4.51 10.66 6.35
C ALA A 80 3.96 9.97 5.10
N GLY A 81 4.82 9.33 4.29
CA GLY A 81 4.40 8.55 3.13
C GLY A 81 3.51 7.36 3.49
N ALA A 82 3.91 6.60 4.51
CA ALA A 82 3.12 5.48 5.03
C ALA A 82 1.76 5.95 5.58
N LEU A 83 1.74 7.03 6.36
CA LEU A 83 0.50 7.58 6.93
C LEU A 83 -0.43 8.15 5.86
N ALA A 84 0.11 8.87 4.88
CA ALA A 84 -0.67 9.47 3.81
C ALA A 84 -1.39 8.40 2.97
N ILE A 85 -0.67 7.37 2.53
CA ILE A 85 -1.30 6.28 1.78
C ILE A 85 -2.24 5.46 2.67
N GLY A 86 -1.87 5.19 3.93
CA GLY A 86 -2.70 4.43 4.86
C GLY A 86 -4.05 5.11 5.12
N LEU A 87 -4.04 6.44 5.30
CA LEU A 87 -5.24 7.26 5.43
C LEU A 87 -6.11 7.17 4.17
N TYR A 88 -5.50 7.32 2.99
CA TYR A 88 -6.21 7.19 1.72
C TYR A 88 -6.85 5.81 1.56
N LEU A 89 -6.11 4.72 1.80
CA LEU A 89 -6.60 3.35 1.66
C LEU A 89 -7.74 3.06 2.66
N SER A 90 -7.60 3.52 3.90
CA SER A 90 -8.63 3.40 4.94
C SER A 90 -9.96 4.04 4.49
N ILE A 91 -9.91 5.29 4.01
CA ILE A 91 -11.10 6.01 3.54
C ILE A 91 -11.66 5.38 2.27
N HIS A 92 -10.80 5.10 1.29
CA HIS A 92 -11.21 4.59 -0.02
C HIS A 92 -11.86 3.21 0.08
N PHE A 93 -11.19 2.24 0.72
CA PHE A 93 -11.76 0.90 0.86
C PHE A 93 -12.91 0.84 1.84
N GLY A 94 -12.97 1.73 2.84
CA GLY A 94 -14.16 1.92 3.67
C GLY A 94 -15.38 2.29 2.83
N LYS A 95 -15.25 3.27 1.94
CA LYS A 95 -16.31 3.65 0.99
C LYS A 95 -16.70 2.51 0.05
N VAL A 96 -15.72 1.84 -0.58
CA VAL A 96 -15.97 0.71 -1.49
C VAL A 96 -16.75 -0.41 -0.82
N ARG A 97 -16.42 -0.75 0.44
CA ARG A 97 -17.14 -1.79 1.21
C ARG A 97 -18.55 -1.34 1.58
N GLY A 98 -18.73 -0.06 1.91
CA GLY A 98 -20.05 0.53 2.17
C GLY A 98 -20.96 0.46 0.95
N ASP A 99 -20.46 0.88 -0.22
CA ASP A 99 -21.19 0.87 -1.48
C ASP A 99 -21.66 -0.54 -1.86
N ASN A 100 -20.78 -1.55 -1.70
CA ASN A 100 -21.10 -2.96 -1.99
C ASN A 100 -22.11 -3.59 -1.01
N SER A 101 -22.25 -3.02 0.20
CA SER A 101 -23.22 -3.53 1.19
C SER A 101 -24.62 -2.93 1.01
N ALA A 102 -24.72 -1.85 0.23
CA ALA A 102 -25.97 -1.13 -0.03
C ALA A 102 -26.64 -1.51 -1.37
N SER A 103 -25.97 -2.34 -2.18
CA SER A 103 -26.43 -2.86 -3.48
C SER A 103 -26.94 -4.28 -3.38
#